data_AF-A0A4Y2SFG8-F1
#
_entry.id   AF-A0A4Y2SFG8-F1
#
_cell.length_a   1.000
_cell.length_b   1.000
_cell.length_c   1.000
_cell.angle_alpha   90.00
_cell.angle_beta   90.00
_cell.angle_gamma   90.00
#
_symmetry.space_group_name_H-M   'P 1'
#
loop_
_entity.id
_entity.type
_entity.pdbx_description
1 polymer ?
#
loop_
_entity_poly.entity_id
_entity_poly.type
_entity_poly.pdbx_seq_one_letter_code
_entity_poly.pdbx_strand_id
1 'polypeptide(L)'
;MNDLLRKIKTARRDGKHVLVLSIDIKGTFDNLQHRAIFKSLDVSACPRSINKLFHSLLQNRKVTLLTPQGRETEDQKQGCPQGWCSGPALLNLVANEILNQVWPR
;
A
#
# COMPACT_ATOMS: atom_id res chain seq x y z
N MET A 1 -12.86 -13.39 6.86
CA MET A 1 -12.54 -14.29 8.00
C MET A 1 -13.47 -15.50 8.06
N ASN A 2 -14.80 -15.31 8.04
CA ASN A 2 -15.77 -16.43 8.06
C ASN A 2 -15.59 -17.42 6.90
N ASP A 3 -15.28 -16.94 5.69
CA ASP A 3 -15.06 -17.82 4.53
C ASP A 3 -13.80 -18.69 4.66
N LEU A 4 -12.70 -18.13 5.15
CA LEU A 4 -11.45 -18.87 5.41
C LEU A 4 -11.69 -20.00 6.42
N LEU A 5 -12.31 -19.67 7.56
CA LEU A 5 -12.63 -20.65 8.60
C LEU A 5 -13.58 -21.74 8.08
N ARG A 6 -14.55 -21.36 7.24
CA ARG A 6 -15.43 -22.32 6.57
C ARG A 6 -14.64 -23.27 5.67
N LYS A 7 -13.76 -22.77 4.81
CA LYS A 7 -12.91 -23.59 3.92
C LYS A 7 -12.03 -24.57 4.70
N ILE A 8 -11.40 -24.10 5.78
CA ILE A 8 -10.58 -24.95 6.65
C ILE A 8 -11.43 -26.05 7.30
N LYS A 9 -12.59 -25.71 7.85
CA LYS A 9 -13.50 -26.68 8.49
C LYS A 9 -14.01 -27.72 7.50
N THR A 10 -14.38 -27.32 6.29
CA THR A 10 -14.85 -28.23 5.24
C THR A 10 -13.74 -29.19 4.82
N ALA A 11 -12.54 -28.69 4.51
CA ALA A 11 -11.43 -29.55 4.12
C ALA A 11 -11.03 -30.55 5.21
N ARG A 12 -11.04 -30.12 6.49
CA ARG A 12 -10.82 -31.01 7.64
C ARG A 12 -11.88 -32.12 7.72
N ARG A 13 -13.17 -31.78 7.57
CA ARG A 13 -14.27 -32.76 7.58
C ARG A 13 -14.12 -33.78 6.45
N ASP A 14 -13.66 -33.34 5.28
CA ASP A 14 -13.49 -34.18 4.10
C ASP A 14 -12.15 -34.95 4.11
N GLY A 15 -11.40 -34.95 5.22
CA GLY A 15 -10.14 -35.67 5.37
C GLY A 15 -8.97 -35.09 4.56
N LYS A 16 -9.05 -33.83 4.12
CA LYS A 16 -8.02 -33.17 3.29
C LYS A 16 -7.07 -32.34 4.16
N HIS A 17 -5.83 -32.21 3.70
CA HIS A 17 -4.86 -31.26 4.26
C HIS A 17 -5.11 -29.84 3.75
N VAL A 18 -4.83 -28.84 4.60
CA VAL A 18 -4.94 -27.41 4.28
C VAL A 18 -3.64 -26.72 4.62
N LEU A 19 -3.09 -25.96 3.67
CA LEU A 19 -2.00 -25.02 3.89
C LEU A 19 -2.57 -23.61 3.96
N VAL A 20 -2.20 -22.86 4.99
CA VAL A 20 -2.53 -21.43 5.12
C VAL A 20 -1.23 -20.64 5.10
N LEU A 21 -1.13 -19.70 4.16
CA LEU A 21 -0.04 -18.75 4.08
C LEU A 21 -0.51 -17.40 4.65
N SER A 22 0.21 -16.89 5.64
CA SER A 22 0.02 -15.54 6.18
C SER A 22 1.28 -14.73 5.92
N ILE A 23 1.12 -13.55 5.34
CA ILE A 23 2.22 -12.65 4.96
C ILE A 23 2.03 -11.35 5.73
N ASP A 24 3.07 -10.94 6.44
CA ASP A 24 3.17 -9.61 7.03
C ASP A 24 4.14 -8.77 6.19
N ILE A 25 3.76 -7.54 5.86
CA ILE A 25 4.58 -6.65 5.03
C ILE A 25 5.22 -5.63 5.95
N LYS A 26 6.56 -5.64 6.01
CA LYS A 26 7.34 -4.72 6.84
C LYS A 26 7.21 -3.28 6.35
N GLY A 27 6.84 -2.36 7.24
CA GLY A 27 6.89 -0.92 6.99
C GLY A 27 6.07 -0.50 5.77
N THR A 28 4.84 -1.01 5.64
CA THR A 28 3.96 -0.75 4.49
C THR A 28 3.81 0.73 4.18
N PHE A 29 3.63 1.56 5.20
CA PHE A 29 3.47 3.00 5.03
C PHE A 29 4.76 3.71 4.68
N ASP A 30 5.93 3.24 5.13
CA ASP A 30 7.23 3.86 4.85
C ASP A 30 7.72 3.51 3.44
N ASN A 31 7.39 2.30 2.98
CA ASN A 31 7.84 1.75 1.69
C ASN A 31 6.84 1.97 0.55
N LEU A 32 5.71 2.64 0.79
CA LEU A 32 4.70 2.86 -0.23
C LEU A 32 5.21 3.83 -1.30
N GLN A 33 5.51 3.32 -2.50
CA GLN A 33 6.09 4.11 -3.58
C GLN A 33 5.12 5.19 -4.08
N HIS A 34 5.55 6.45 -4.19
CA HIS A 34 4.71 7.52 -4.75
C HIS A 34 4.32 7.24 -6.20
N ARG A 35 5.23 6.64 -6.97
CA ARG A 35 4.94 6.18 -8.34
C ARG A 35 3.78 5.18 -8.38
N ALA A 36 3.73 4.25 -7.43
CA ALA A 36 2.64 3.27 -7.36
C ALA A 36 1.33 3.96 -7.00
N ILE A 37 1.36 4.90 -6.04
CA ILE A 37 0.19 5.72 -5.69
C ILE A 37 -0.35 6.48 -6.91
N PHE A 38 0.51 7.18 -7.65
CA PHE A 38 0.12 7.91 -8.86
C PHE A 38 -0.50 7.01 -9.90
N LYS A 39 0.15 5.88 -10.20
CA LYS A 39 -0.39 4.89 -11.14
C LYS A 39 -1.77 4.45 -10.70
N SER A 40 -1.95 4.01 -9.45
CA SER A 40 -3.22 3.50 -8.97
C SER A 40 -4.31 4.58 -8.93
N LEU A 41 -3.98 5.84 -8.63
CA LEU A 41 -4.92 6.97 -8.71
C LEU A 41 -5.37 7.22 -10.15
N ASP A 42 -4.45 7.19 -11.10
CA ASP A 42 -4.73 7.45 -12.53
C ASP A 42 -5.63 6.39 -13.17
N VAL A 43 -5.52 5.12 -12.75
CA VAL A 43 -6.41 4.05 -13.24
C VAL A 43 -7.72 3.93 -12.46
N SER A 44 -7.80 4.55 -11.28
CA SER A 44 -9.01 4.49 -10.46
C SER A 44 -10.12 5.41 -10.98
N ALA A 45 -11.36 5.15 -10.57
CA ALA A 45 -12.49 6.07 -10.80
C ALA A 45 -12.45 7.33 -9.89
N CYS A 46 -11.26 7.73 -9.42
CA CYS A 46 -11.08 8.88 -8.53
C CYS A 46 -11.41 10.20 -9.26
N PRO A 47 -12.17 11.12 -8.63
CA PRO A 47 -12.39 12.45 -9.17
C PRO A 47 -11.08 13.16 -9.50
N ARG A 48 -11.01 13.81 -10.68
CA ARG A 48 -9.80 14.48 -11.17
C ARG A 48 -9.22 15.50 -10.18
N SER A 49 -10.05 16.18 -9.41
CA SER A 49 -9.62 17.13 -8.38
C SER A 49 -8.82 16.45 -7.25
N ILE A 50 -9.30 15.30 -6.77
CA ILE A 50 -8.63 14.52 -5.73
C ILE A 50 -7.33 13.90 -6.28
N ASN A 51 -7.36 13.38 -7.51
CA ASN A 51 -6.15 12.85 -8.14
C ASN A 51 -5.06 13.95 -8.24
N LYS A 52 -5.41 15.13 -8.79
CA LYS A 52 -4.50 16.29 -8.84
C LYS A 52 -3.98 16.72 -7.46
N LEU A 53 -4.83 16.69 -6.44
CA LEU A 53 -4.44 17.02 -5.07
C LEU A 53 -3.34 16.07 -4.58
N PHE A 54 -3.49 14.75 -4.76
CA PHE A 54 -2.46 13.80 -4.34
C PHE A 54 -1.17 13.89 -5.16
N HIS A 55 -1.26 14.12 -6.47
CA HIS A 55 -0.07 14.46 -7.27
C HIS A 55 0.66 15.67 -6.69
N SER A 56 -0.05 16.76 -6.41
CA SER A 56 0.55 17.96 -5.83
C SER A 56 1.14 17.75 -4.43
N LEU A 57 0.54 16.87 -3.62
CA LEU A 57 0.99 16.60 -2.24
C LEU A 57 2.25 15.72 -2.17
N LEU A 58 2.43 14.84 -3.16
CA LEU A 58 3.49 13.84 -3.15
C LEU A 58 4.62 14.15 -4.16
N GLN A 59 4.35 14.94 -5.20
CA GLN A 59 5.36 15.30 -6.19
C GLN A 59 6.44 16.21 -5.59
N ASN A 60 7.70 15.95 -5.96
CA ASN A 60 8.87 16.75 -5.54
C ASN A 60 8.99 16.90 -4.01
N ARG A 61 8.50 15.92 -3.25
CA ARG A 61 8.60 15.95 -1.80
C ARG A 61 10.07 15.85 -1.39
N LYS A 62 10.47 16.70 -0.45
CA LYS A 62 11.80 16.67 0.14
C LYS A 62 11.68 16.61 1.65
N VAL A 63 12.62 15.93 2.28
CA VAL A 63 12.78 15.90 3.73
C VAL A 63 14.05 16.64 4.06
N THR A 64 13.93 17.62 4.95
CA THR A 64 15.06 18.40 5.44
C THR A 64 15.30 18.07 6.89
N LEU A 65 16.53 17.68 7.23
CA LEU A 65 16.96 17.35 8.57
C LEU A 65 18.10 18.28 9.00
N LEU A 66 18.02 18.76 10.24
CA LEU A 66 19.12 19.47 10.87
C LEU A 66 20.00 18.45 11.58
N THR A 67 21.26 18.39 11.17
CA THR A 67 22.31 17.56 11.76
C THR A 67 23.34 18.46 12.43
N PRO A 68 24.22 17.93 13.30
CA PRO A 68 25.35 18.70 13.82
C PRO A 68 26.27 19.28 12.74
N GLN A 69 26.29 18.68 11.55
CA GLN A 69 27.09 19.09 10.38
C GLN A 69 26.39 20.14 9.52
N GLY A 70 25.09 20.39 9.75
CA GLY A 70 24.30 21.35 9.00
C GLY A 70 22.94 20.82 8.54
N ARG A 71 22.35 21.53 7.58
CA ARG A 71 21.05 21.16 6.99
C ARG A 71 21.25 20.21 5.83
N GLU A 72 20.74 18.99 5.98
CA GLU A 72 20.68 17.99 4.91
C GLU A 72 19.28 17.98 4.30
N THR A 73 19.16 17.81 2.98
CA THR A 73 17.87 17.73 2.29
C THR A 73 17.89 16.63 1.24
N GLU A 74 16.94 15.72 1.35
CA GLU A 74 16.83 14.55 0.50
C GLU A 74 15.46 14.47 -0.18
N ASP A 75 15.44 13.92 -1.40
CA ASP A 75 14.20 13.66 -2.11
C ASP A 75 13.46 12.48 -1.46
N GLN A 76 12.18 12.66 -1.15
CA GLN A 76 11.32 11.61 -0.64
C GLN A 76 10.39 11.11 -1.75
N LYS A 77 10.70 9.92 -2.29
CA LYS A 77 9.96 9.26 -3.39
C LYS A 77 9.04 8.13 -2.94
N GLN A 78 9.03 7.85 -1.64
CA GLN A 78 8.23 6.82 -1.02
C GLN A 78 7.75 7.24 0.36
N GLY A 79 6.72 6.55 0.81
CA GLY A 79 6.15 6.65 2.12
C GLY A 79 5.02 7.66 2.21
N CYS A 80 4.12 7.42 3.17
CA CYS A 80 3.12 8.38 3.61
C CYS A 80 3.57 8.99 4.94
N PRO A 81 3.38 10.30 5.17
CA PRO A 81 3.60 10.88 6.50
C PRO A 81 2.77 10.15 7.55
N GLN A 82 3.38 9.80 8.68
CA GLN A 82 2.66 9.19 9.79
C GLN A 82 1.59 10.17 10.30
N GLY A 83 0.37 9.66 10.53
CA GLY A 83 -0.78 10.48 10.92
C GLY A 83 -1.58 11.06 9.76
N TRP A 84 -1.22 10.78 8.50
CA TRP A 84 -2.03 11.21 7.36
C TRP A 84 -3.31 10.39 7.27
N CYS A 85 -4.47 11.04 7.40
CA CYS A 85 -5.78 10.37 7.42
C CYS A 85 -6.03 9.51 6.17
N SER A 86 -5.45 9.90 5.03
CA SER A 86 -5.59 9.18 3.76
C SER A 86 -4.59 8.03 3.58
N GLY A 87 -3.59 7.89 4.45
CA GLY A 87 -2.56 6.86 4.34
C GLY A 87 -3.12 5.45 4.15
N PRO A 88 -4.06 4.96 4.99
CA PRO A 88 -4.68 3.65 4.84
C PRO A 88 -5.42 3.47 3.50
N ALA A 89 -6.08 4.52 3.01
CA ALA A 89 -6.78 4.47 1.72
C ALA A 89 -5.80 4.34 0.55
N LEU A 90 -4.69 5.07 0.58
CA LEU A 90 -3.64 4.97 -0.43
C LEU A 90 -2.97 3.60 -0.43
N LEU A 91 -2.69 3.05 0.77
CA LEU A 91 -2.15 1.70 0.90
C LEU A 91 -3.11 0.66 0.30
N ASN A 92 -4.40 0.74 0.63
CA ASN A 92 -5.41 -0.17 0.07
C ASN A 92 -5.52 -0.05 -1.45
N LEU A 93 -5.48 1.18 -1.98
CA LEU A 93 -5.57 1.43 -3.42
C LEU A 93 -4.41 0.76 -4.18
N VAL A 94 -3.18 0.89 -3.67
CA VAL A 94 -2.01 0.23 -4.27
C VAL A 94 -2.05 -1.29 -4.07
N ALA A 95 -2.41 -1.75 -2.87
CA ALA A 95 -2.51 -3.19 -2.58
C ALA A 95 -3.55 -3.90 -3.45
N ASN A 96 -4.63 -3.21 -3.84
CA ASN A 96 -5.66 -3.76 -4.71
C ASN A 96 -5.12 -4.18 -6.08
N GLU A 97 -4.06 -3.53 -6.58
CA GLU A 97 -3.39 -3.97 -7.81
C GLU A 97 -2.83 -5.39 -7.65
N ILE A 98 -2.12 -5.66 -6.56
CA ILE A 98 -1.50 -6.97 -6.27
C ILE A 98 -2.58 -8.03 -5.99
N LEU A 99 -3.60 -7.69 -5.22
CA LEU A 99 -4.66 -8.63 -4.84
C LEU A 99 -5.51 -9.09 -6.05
N ASN A 100 -5.62 -8.25 -7.09
CA ASN A 100 -6.34 -8.58 -8.31
C ASN A 100 -5.43 -9.11 -9.43
N GLN A 101 -4.13 -9.31 -9.18
CA GLN A 101 -3.26 -9.94 -10.16
C GLN A 101 -3.71 -11.38 -10.42
N VAL A 102 -3.73 -11.75 -11.70
CA VAL A 102 -3.93 -13.14 -12.12
C VAL A 102 -2.58 -13.85 -11.98
N TRP A 103 -2.50 -14.73 -10.99
CA TRP A 103 -1.30 -15.52 -10.75
C TRP A 103 -1.25 -16.72 -11.71
N PRO A 104 -0.07 -17.06 -12.26
CA PRO A 104 0.11 -18.30 -13.01
C PRO A 104 -0.34 -19.49 -12.17
N ARG A 105 -0.99 -20.45 -12.83
CA ARG A 105 -1.40 -21.72 -12.20
C ARG A 105 -0.29 -22.75 -12.24
#